data_AF-A0A956G5A0-F1
#
_entry.id   AF-A0A956G5A0-F1
#
_cell.length_a   1.000
_cell.length_b   1.000
_cell.length_c   1.000
_cell.angle_alpha   90.00
_cell.angle_beta   90.00
_cell.angle_gamma   90.00
#
_symmetry.space_group_name_H-M   'P 1'
#
loop_
_entity.id
_entity.type
_entity.pdbx_description
1 polymer ?
#
loop_
_entity_poly.entity_id
_entity_poly.type
_entity_poly.pdbx_seq_one_letter_code
_entity_poly.pdbx_strand_id
1 'polypeptide(L)'
;MRLRIRPSRLALALVLLVLPLVSLRAAFALPTKSGYRPPSTLTKLTYRMLLKTQQARHALGRWRKLASDPAHGGQITETSKREALVGLRLERAGKLAGPIVRESTGSSEFIDAKGQRWDVKAFNSRFPQKSGGFRLDRALRKLETQFAGGENVILDTANLSRDHLQALKRALHERGHSHRVLWYP
;
A
#
# COMPACT_ATOMS: atom_id res chain seq x y z
N MET A 1 55.21 -25.91 20.82
CA MET A 1 54.41 -25.52 19.63
C MET A 1 52.95 -25.88 19.92
N ARG A 2 52.13 -24.92 20.39
CA ARG A 2 50.78 -25.18 20.92
C ARG A 2 49.72 -24.75 19.89
N LEU A 3 48.95 -25.70 19.39
CA LEU A 3 47.82 -25.51 18.48
C LEU A 3 46.66 -24.80 19.19
N ARG A 4 46.20 -23.69 18.62
CA ARG A 4 45.10 -22.86 19.12
C ARG A 4 43.85 -23.17 18.27
N ILE A 5 42.95 -24.00 18.78
CA ILE A 5 41.66 -24.30 18.15
C ILE A 5 40.68 -23.19 18.51
N ARG A 6 40.11 -22.53 17.50
CA ARG A 6 39.00 -21.56 17.68
C ARG A 6 37.67 -22.30 17.52
N PRO A 7 36.71 -22.21 18.46
CA PRO A 7 35.36 -22.70 18.20
C PRO A 7 34.58 -21.71 17.33
N SER A 8 34.02 -22.26 16.24
CA SER A 8 33.13 -21.67 15.27
C SER A 8 31.78 -21.25 15.87
N ARG A 9 31.27 -20.10 15.43
CA ARG A 9 29.94 -19.57 15.77
C ARG A 9 28.84 -20.42 15.15
N LEU A 10 28.29 -21.35 15.94
CA LEU A 10 26.98 -21.96 15.71
C LEU A 10 26.15 -21.71 16.97
N ALA A 11 25.15 -20.84 16.88
CA ALA A 11 23.91 -20.87 17.65
C ALA A 11 23.16 -19.54 17.45
N LEU A 12 22.21 -19.51 16.52
CA LEU A 12 21.07 -18.60 16.62
C LEU A 12 19.82 -19.41 16.35
N ALA A 13 19.43 -20.21 17.33
CA ALA A 13 18.16 -20.90 17.36
C ALA A 13 17.49 -20.63 18.71
N LEU A 14 16.27 -20.09 18.61
CA LEU A 14 15.15 -20.30 19.52
C LEU A 14 15.31 -19.85 20.98
N VAL A 15 14.83 -18.63 21.28
CA VAL A 15 14.30 -18.31 22.62
C VAL A 15 12.84 -17.92 22.46
N LEU A 16 12.00 -18.95 22.31
CA LEU A 16 10.58 -18.90 22.68
C LEU A 16 10.53 -19.28 24.15
N LEU A 17 10.58 -18.29 25.05
CA LEU A 17 10.43 -18.54 26.48
C LEU A 17 9.32 -17.65 27.05
N VAL A 18 8.16 -18.29 27.16
CA VAL A 18 7.17 -18.18 28.25
C VAL A 18 7.11 -16.82 28.95
N LEU A 19 6.16 -15.99 28.53
CA LEU A 19 5.60 -14.95 29.41
C LEU A 19 4.37 -15.54 30.10
N PRO A 20 4.22 -15.38 31.44
CA PRO A 20 3.05 -15.85 32.14
C PRO A 20 1.81 -15.08 31.66
N LEU A 21 0.71 -15.80 31.44
CA LEU A 21 -0.62 -15.25 31.23
C LEU A 21 -1.05 -14.48 32.49
N VAL A 22 -0.65 -13.21 32.58
CA VAL A 22 -1.33 -12.25 33.45
C VAL A 22 -2.45 -11.65 32.63
N SER A 23 -3.69 -11.86 33.07
CA SER A 23 -4.93 -11.36 32.48
C SER A 23 -4.83 -9.94 31.92
N LEU A 24 -4.58 -9.82 30.61
CA LEU A 24 -4.65 -8.56 29.86
C LEU A 24 -6.12 -8.24 29.53
N ARG A 25 -6.97 -8.04 30.55
CA ARG A 25 -8.37 -7.66 30.33
C ARG A 25 -8.70 -6.21 30.65
N ALA A 26 -7.75 -5.38 31.06
CA ALA A 26 -8.01 -3.98 31.38
C ALA A 26 -6.81 -3.05 31.13
N ALA A 27 -6.44 -2.79 29.86
CA ALA A 27 -5.55 -1.66 29.52
C ALA A 27 -5.54 -1.27 28.03
N PHE A 28 -6.54 -1.64 27.22
CA PHE A 28 -6.52 -1.38 25.77
C PHE A 28 -7.27 -0.10 25.38
N ALA A 29 -6.82 1.02 25.93
CA ALA A 29 -7.10 2.35 25.39
C ALA A 29 -5.93 3.27 25.72
N LEU A 30 -4.92 3.33 24.83
CA LEU A 30 -3.89 4.35 24.92
C LEU A 30 -4.39 5.62 24.22
N PRO A 31 -4.49 6.76 24.91
CA PRO A 31 -4.98 8.00 24.33
C PRO A 31 -3.99 8.57 23.31
N THR A 32 -4.51 9.08 22.20
CA THR A 32 -3.77 9.66 21.07
C THR A 32 -3.30 11.10 21.31
N LYS A 33 -3.41 11.64 22.53
CA LYS A 33 -3.05 13.04 22.82
C LYS A 33 -1.57 13.20 23.16
N SER A 34 -0.96 14.22 22.56
CA SER A 34 0.37 14.76 22.87
C SER A 34 0.48 15.05 24.37
N GLY A 35 1.26 14.25 25.10
CA GLY A 35 1.46 14.40 26.55
C GLY A 35 1.51 13.11 27.36
N TYR A 36 1.29 11.94 26.76
CA TYR A 36 1.27 10.68 27.51
C TYR A 36 2.68 10.22 27.97
N ARG A 37 2.89 10.16 29.30
CA ARG A 37 4.08 9.59 29.94
C ARG A 37 3.88 8.07 30.06
N PRO A 38 4.82 7.22 29.59
CA PRO A 38 4.65 5.79 29.69
C PRO A 38 4.51 5.35 31.17
N PRO A 39 3.71 4.31 31.46
CA PRO A 39 3.63 3.77 32.82
C PRO A 39 5.02 3.40 33.34
N SER A 40 5.27 3.64 34.62
CA SER A 40 6.58 3.45 35.28
C SER A 40 7.15 2.02 35.17
N THR A 41 6.33 1.04 34.82
CA THR A 41 6.68 -0.37 34.64
C THR A 41 7.12 -0.75 33.22
N LEU A 42 6.87 0.08 32.21
CA LEU A 42 7.31 -0.18 30.85
C LEU A 42 8.58 0.59 30.53
N THR A 43 9.62 -0.14 30.13
CA THR A 43 10.81 0.50 29.56
C THR A 43 10.45 1.26 28.28
N LYS A 44 11.21 2.30 27.97
CA LYS A 44 11.05 3.06 26.71
C LYS A 44 11.09 2.15 25.47
N LEU A 45 11.82 1.03 25.55
CA LEU A 45 11.91 0.03 24.48
C LEU A 45 10.61 -0.78 24.35
N THR A 46 10.06 -1.30 25.45
CA THR A 46 8.80 -2.07 25.41
C THR A 46 7.63 -1.19 24.96
N TYR A 47 7.58 0.05 25.43
CA TYR A 47 6.57 1.02 24.96
C TYR A 47 6.67 1.28 23.44
N ARG A 48 7.88 1.51 22.91
CA ARG A 48 8.10 1.67 21.46
C ARG A 48 7.70 0.44 20.66
N MET A 49 7.93 -0.77 21.17
CA MET A 49 7.50 -2.00 20.52
C MET A 49 5.97 -2.11 20.48
N LEU A 50 5.28 -1.83 21.59
CA LEU A 50 3.82 -1.87 21.65
C LEU A 50 3.17 -0.90 20.65
N LEU A 51 3.67 0.33 20.58
CA LEU A 51 3.19 1.32 19.61
C LEU A 51 3.39 0.85 18.16
N LYS A 52 4.57 0.30 17.83
CA LYS A 52 4.83 -0.27 16.50
C LYS A 52 3.88 -1.42 16.17
N THR A 53 3.59 -2.29 17.13
CA THR A 53 2.66 -3.41 16.96
C THR A 53 1.23 -2.93 16.73
N GLN A 54 0.76 -1.93 17.48
CA GLN A 54 -0.57 -1.35 17.28
C GLN A 54 -0.70 -0.70 15.90
N GLN A 55 0.31 0.07 15.49
CA GLN A 55 0.37 0.67 14.17
C GLN A 55 0.38 -0.38 13.05
N ALA A 56 1.15 -1.46 13.22
CA ALA A 56 1.18 -2.57 12.27
C ALA A 56 -0.17 -3.27 12.15
N ARG A 57 -0.86 -3.52 13.27
CA ARG A 57 -2.21 -4.10 13.28
C ARG A 57 -3.22 -3.19 12.58
N HIS A 58 -3.19 -1.90 12.85
CA HIS A 58 -4.05 -0.93 12.17
C HIS A 58 -3.78 -0.89 10.65
N ALA A 59 -2.51 -0.84 10.26
CA ALA A 59 -2.11 -0.89 8.85
C ALA A 59 -2.57 -2.17 8.15
N LEU A 60 -2.41 -3.32 8.81
CA LEU A 60 -2.87 -4.62 8.29
C LEU A 60 -4.41 -4.65 8.14
N GLY A 61 -5.13 -4.14 9.13
CA GLY A 61 -6.59 -4.04 9.08
C GLY A 61 -7.06 -3.16 7.91
N ARG A 62 -6.41 -2.02 7.69
CA ARG A 62 -6.72 -1.14 6.56
C ARG A 62 -6.38 -1.78 5.22
N TRP A 63 -5.21 -2.40 5.11
CA TRP A 63 -4.82 -3.11 3.89
C TRP A 63 -5.81 -4.23 3.55
N ARG A 64 -6.23 -5.05 4.53
CA ARG A 64 -7.23 -6.11 4.30
C ARG A 64 -8.56 -5.56 3.79
N LYS A 65 -9.04 -4.45 4.38
CA LYS A 65 -10.29 -3.80 3.94
C LYS A 65 -10.20 -3.27 2.51
N LEU A 66 -9.06 -2.71 2.13
CA LEU A 66 -8.85 -2.18 0.80
C LEU A 66 -8.52 -3.25 -0.25
N ALA A 67 -7.95 -4.38 0.17
CA ALA A 67 -7.62 -5.48 -0.73
C ALA A 67 -8.79 -6.44 -0.96
N SER A 68 -9.78 -6.45 -0.07
CA SER A 68 -11.00 -7.23 -0.24
C SER A 68 -11.91 -6.50 -1.21
N ASP A 69 -12.19 -7.12 -2.35
CA ASP A 69 -12.97 -6.52 -3.42
C ASP A 69 -14.45 -6.97 -3.37
N PRO A 70 -15.39 -6.12 -2.93
CA PRO A 70 -16.80 -6.48 -2.83
C PRO A 70 -17.42 -6.86 -4.17
N ALA A 71 -16.97 -6.23 -5.28
CA ALA A 71 -17.49 -6.49 -6.62
C ALA A 71 -17.17 -7.92 -7.10
N HIS A 72 -16.16 -8.54 -6.49
CA HIS A 72 -15.74 -9.91 -6.78
C HIS A 72 -15.98 -10.84 -5.56
N GLY A 73 -17.02 -10.57 -4.76
CA GLY A 73 -17.41 -11.43 -3.63
C GLY A 73 -16.46 -11.36 -2.43
N GLY A 74 -15.73 -10.26 -2.28
CA GLY A 74 -14.80 -10.02 -1.18
C GLY A 74 -13.43 -10.69 -1.36
N GLN A 75 -13.15 -11.29 -2.52
CA GLN A 75 -11.90 -11.98 -2.79
C GLN A 75 -10.69 -11.06 -2.72
N ILE A 76 -9.57 -11.59 -2.22
CA ILE A 76 -8.27 -10.91 -2.17
C ILE A 76 -7.33 -11.61 -3.15
N THR A 77 -6.99 -10.93 -4.24
CA THR A 77 -6.09 -11.42 -5.29
C THR A 77 -4.74 -10.71 -5.21
N GLU A 78 -3.70 -11.21 -5.89
CA GLU A 78 -2.41 -10.49 -5.95
C GLU A 78 -2.56 -9.08 -6.55
N THR A 79 -3.48 -8.91 -7.50
CA THR A 79 -3.83 -7.61 -8.08
C THR A 79 -4.43 -6.69 -7.02
N SER A 80 -5.48 -7.12 -6.31
CA SER A 80 -6.15 -6.27 -5.31
C SER A 80 -5.24 -5.95 -4.12
N LYS A 81 -4.33 -6.87 -3.74
CA LYS A 81 -3.27 -6.61 -2.76
C LYS A 81 -2.33 -5.49 -3.22
N ARG A 82 -1.95 -5.49 -4.50
CA ARG A 82 -1.09 -4.47 -5.09
C ARG A 82 -1.80 -3.11 -5.16
N GLU A 83 -3.05 -3.08 -5.60
CA GLU A 83 -3.89 -1.87 -5.61
C GLU A 83 -4.00 -1.26 -4.21
N ALA A 84 -4.36 -2.08 -3.21
CA ALA A 84 -4.47 -1.63 -1.82
C ALA A 84 -3.15 -1.04 -1.30
N LEU A 85 -2.01 -1.65 -1.65
CA LEU A 85 -0.69 -1.13 -1.30
C LEU A 85 -0.43 0.23 -1.96
N VAL A 86 -0.72 0.37 -3.26
CA VAL A 86 -0.55 1.62 -4.02
C VAL A 86 -1.36 2.74 -3.39
N GLY A 87 -2.66 2.52 -3.17
CA GLY A 87 -3.56 3.50 -2.56
C GLY A 87 -3.10 3.93 -1.17
N LEU A 88 -2.77 2.97 -0.29
CA LEU A 88 -2.28 3.27 1.07
C LEU A 88 -0.95 4.03 1.07
N ARG A 89 -0.06 3.75 0.13
CA ARG A 89 1.23 4.47 0.02
C ARG A 89 1.02 5.92 -0.39
N LEU A 90 0.15 6.18 -1.36
CA LEU A 90 -0.18 7.54 -1.80
C LEU A 90 -0.94 8.31 -0.72
N GLU A 91 -1.85 7.66 -0.01
CA GLU A 91 -2.56 8.27 1.11
C GLU A 91 -1.59 8.66 2.22
N ARG A 92 -0.71 7.74 2.63
CA ARG A 92 0.30 8.01 3.66
C ARG A 92 1.28 9.11 3.25
N ALA A 93 1.55 9.25 1.95
CA ALA A 93 2.39 10.31 1.41
C ALA A 93 1.65 11.67 1.28
N GLY A 94 0.35 11.73 1.60
CA GLY A 94 -0.46 12.94 1.46
C GLY A 94 -0.80 13.30 0.01
N LYS A 95 -0.54 12.41 -0.95
CA LYS A 95 -0.83 12.62 -2.38
C LYS A 95 -2.27 12.24 -2.75
N LEU A 96 -2.86 11.33 -1.98
CA LEU A 96 -4.24 10.88 -2.14
C LEU A 96 -5.01 11.25 -0.85
N ALA A 97 -6.19 11.85 -0.99
CA ALA A 97 -6.92 12.37 0.17
C ALA A 97 -7.48 11.23 1.03
N GLY A 98 -6.87 11.00 2.19
CA GLY A 98 -7.30 9.98 3.13
C GLY A 98 -8.45 10.42 4.05
N PRO A 99 -9.21 9.47 4.62
CA PRO A 99 -9.10 8.03 4.41
C PRO A 99 -9.73 7.59 3.08
N ILE A 100 -9.00 6.78 2.30
CA ILE A 100 -9.58 6.08 1.14
C ILE A 100 -10.34 4.84 1.60
N VAL A 101 -11.39 4.52 0.85
CA VAL A 101 -12.24 3.33 1.02
C VAL A 101 -12.32 2.55 -0.29
N ARG A 102 -12.50 1.23 -0.21
CA ARG A 102 -12.73 0.39 -1.41
C ARG A 102 -14.08 0.76 -2.00
N GLU A 103 -14.13 0.99 -3.30
CA GLU A 103 -15.38 1.21 -4.01
C GLU A 103 -16.09 -0.14 -4.22
N SER A 104 -17.41 -0.18 -4.00
CA SER A 104 -18.15 -1.45 -3.87
C SER A 104 -18.76 -1.96 -5.18
N THR A 105 -18.96 -1.10 -6.17
CA THR A 105 -19.61 -1.46 -7.44
C THR A 105 -18.65 -2.09 -8.46
N GLY A 106 -17.34 -1.90 -8.27
CA GLY A 106 -16.31 -2.35 -9.20
C GLY A 106 -16.10 -1.40 -10.37
N SER A 107 -16.66 -0.19 -10.30
CA SER A 107 -16.45 0.84 -11.33
C SER A 107 -15.06 1.46 -11.22
N SER A 108 -14.54 1.55 -9.99
CA SER A 108 -13.18 2.04 -9.67
C SER A 108 -12.62 1.26 -8.48
N GLU A 109 -11.34 1.45 -8.14
CA GLU A 109 -10.76 0.80 -6.97
C GLU A 109 -11.09 1.53 -5.66
N PHE A 110 -11.04 2.86 -5.62
CA PHE A 110 -11.17 3.62 -4.38
C PHE A 110 -12.06 4.85 -4.49
N ILE A 111 -12.65 5.23 -3.36
CA ILE A 111 -13.20 6.58 -3.13
C ILE A 111 -12.32 7.26 -2.09
N ASP A 112 -11.90 8.49 -2.39
CA ASP A 112 -11.11 9.31 -1.46
C ASP A 112 -12.00 10.12 -0.49
N ALA A 113 -11.39 10.79 0.48
CA ALA A 113 -12.13 11.54 1.50
C ALA A 113 -12.92 12.76 0.95
N LYS A 114 -12.68 13.16 -0.30
CA LYS A 114 -13.42 14.22 -0.98
C LYS A 114 -14.54 13.66 -1.86
N GLY A 115 -14.75 12.35 -1.85
CA GLY A 115 -15.74 11.67 -2.69
C GLY A 115 -15.26 11.42 -4.12
N GLN A 116 -14.00 11.69 -4.45
CA GLN A 116 -13.47 11.41 -5.79
C GLN A 116 -13.19 9.91 -5.95
N ARG A 117 -13.66 9.33 -7.05
CA ARG A 117 -13.33 7.96 -7.46
C ARG A 117 -11.96 7.90 -8.11
N TRP A 118 -11.20 6.87 -7.75
CA TRP A 118 -9.85 6.63 -8.22
C TRP A 118 -9.71 5.21 -8.72
N ASP A 119 -9.29 5.09 -9.97
CA ASP A 119 -8.96 3.81 -10.58
C ASP A 119 -7.42 3.58 -10.58
N VAL A 120 -6.97 2.34 -10.40
CA VAL A 120 -5.54 1.97 -10.43
C VAL A 120 -5.22 1.22 -11.72
N LYS A 121 -4.44 1.84 -12.62
CA LYS A 121 -3.94 1.17 -13.82
C LYS A 121 -2.46 0.88 -13.76
N ALA A 122 -2.10 -0.34 -14.16
CA ALA A 122 -0.73 -0.72 -14.42
C ALA A 122 -0.56 -1.07 -15.91
N PHE A 123 0.56 -0.65 -16.49
CA PHE A 123 0.97 -1.04 -17.83
C PHE A 123 2.35 -1.69 -17.80
N ASN A 124 2.65 -2.54 -18.79
CA ASN A 124 3.87 -3.35 -18.76
C ASN A 124 4.65 -3.25 -20.08
N SER A 125 5.88 -2.75 -20.00
CA SER A 125 6.79 -2.61 -21.15
C SER A 125 7.67 -3.83 -21.40
N ARG A 126 7.65 -4.82 -20.50
CA ARG A 126 8.49 -6.03 -20.58
C ARG A 126 7.92 -7.09 -21.51
N PHE A 127 6.65 -6.96 -21.89
CA PHE A 127 6.00 -7.88 -22.82
C PHE A 127 5.95 -7.30 -24.23
N PRO A 128 6.01 -8.14 -25.28
CA PRO A 128 5.68 -7.72 -26.64
C PRO A 128 4.27 -7.17 -26.75
N GLN A 129 4.04 -6.18 -27.63
CA GLN A 129 2.73 -5.55 -27.80
C GLN A 129 1.61 -6.55 -28.16
N LYS A 130 1.93 -7.59 -28.95
CA LYS A 130 1.01 -8.68 -29.30
C LYS A 130 0.61 -9.56 -28.11
N SER A 131 1.40 -9.54 -27.04
CA SER A 131 1.22 -10.34 -25.83
C SER A 131 0.85 -9.48 -24.62
N GLY A 132 0.18 -8.34 -24.84
CA GLY A 132 -0.25 -7.45 -23.76
C GLY A 132 0.77 -6.38 -23.33
N GLY A 133 1.87 -6.25 -24.06
CA GLY A 133 2.84 -5.16 -23.88
C GLY A 133 2.25 -3.77 -24.05
N PHE A 134 2.94 -2.78 -23.48
CA PHE A 134 2.55 -1.38 -23.52
C PHE A 134 2.39 -0.89 -24.96
N ARG A 135 1.28 -0.20 -25.18
CA ARG A 135 0.96 0.53 -26.39
C ARG A 135 0.31 1.84 -25.97
N LEU A 136 0.88 2.97 -26.40
CA LEU A 136 0.40 4.29 -26.00
C LEU A 136 -1.07 4.49 -26.38
N ASP A 137 -1.46 4.12 -27.62
CA ASP A 137 -2.83 4.26 -28.11
C ASP A 137 -3.84 3.49 -27.23
N ARG A 138 -3.49 2.25 -26.85
CA ARG A 138 -4.32 1.41 -26.00
C ARG A 138 -4.39 1.92 -24.56
N ALA A 139 -3.26 2.39 -24.03
CA ALA A 139 -3.20 2.97 -22.70
C ALA A 139 -4.09 4.21 -22.61
N LEU A 140 -3.98 5.13 -23.57
CA LEU A 140 -4.80 6.33 -23.63
C LEU A 140 -6.28 5.99 -23.72
N ARG A 141 -6.71 5.09 -24.63
CA ARG A 141 -8.13 4.68 -24.70
C ARG A 141 -8.69 4.20 -23.36
N LYS A 142 -7.94 3.38 -22.62
CA LYS A 142 -8.37 2.92 -21.30
C LYS A 142 -8.54 4.07 -20.32
N LEU A 143 -7.60 5.02 -20.31
CA LEU A 143 -7.62 6.18 -19.41
C LEU A 143 -8.76 7.14 -19.75
N GLU A 144 -8.98 7.42 -21.04
CA GLU A 144 -10.11 8.24 -21.49
C GLU A 144 -11.45 7.66 -21.04
N THR A 145 -11.62 6.34 -21.06
CA THR A 145 -12.82 5.69 -20.51
C THR A 145 -13.01 5.98 -19.02
N GLN A 146 -11.92 5.96 -18.22
CA GLN A 146 -12.02 6.29 -16.79
C GLN A 146 -12.39 7.77 -16.61
N PHE A 147 -11.74 8.66 -17.37
CA PHE A 147 -11.97 10.09 -17.26
C PHE A 147 -13.39 10.49 -17.66
N ALA A 148 -13.93 9.87 -18.73
CA ALA A 148 -15.32 10.02 -19.16
C ALA A 148 -16.31 9.50 -18.10
N GLY A 149 -15.93 8.46 -17.36
CA GLY A 149 -16.67 7.95 -16.20
C GLY A 149 -16.63 8.85 -14.97
N GLY A 150 -15.93 9.99 -15.00
CA GLY A 150 -15.77 10.90 -13.86
C GLY A 150 -14.68 10.48 -12.86
N GLU A 151 -13.84 9.52 -13.22
CA GLU A 151 -12.83 8.96 -12.34
C GLU A 151 -11.48 9.64 -12.55
N ASN A 152 -10.64 9.64 -11.52
CA ASN A 152 -9.23 9.95 -11.63
C ASN A 152 -8.43 8.65 -11.63
N VAL A 153 -7.17 8.69 -12.08
CA VAL A 153 -6.37 7.48 -12.22
C VAL A 153 -5.09 7.57 -11.42
N ILE A 154 -4.75 6.48 -10.74
CA ILE A 154 -3.44 6.20 -10.19
C ILE A 154 -2.72 5.27 -11.17
N LEU A 155 -1.59 5.72 -11.71
CA LEU A 155 -0.75 4.94 -12.61
C LEU A 155 0.38 4.26 -11.84
N ASP A 156 0.31 2.93 -11.73
CA ASP A 156 1.43 2.09 -11.26
C ASP A 156 2.41 1.83 -12.40
N THR A 157 3.52 2.56 -12.34
CA THR A 157 4.56 2.64 -13.35
C THR A 157 5.68 1.62 -13.15
N ALA A 158 5.62 0.74 -12.14
CA ALA A 158 6.69 -0.18 -11.78
C ALA A 158 7.17 -1.10 -12.93
N ASN A 159 6.31 -1.34 -13.92
CA ASN A 159 6.61 -2.16 -15.09
C ASN A 159 6.70 -1.37 -16.40
N LEU A 160 6.66 -0.04 -16.36
CA LEU A 160 6.89 0.81 -17.52
C LEU A 160 8.39 1.10 -17.71
N SER A 161 8.85 1.09 -18.96
CA SER A 161 10.15 1.66 -19.29
C SER A 161 10.09 3.19 -19.15
N ARG A 162 11.26 3.81 -19.00
CA ARG A 162 11.37 5.28 -18.90
C ARG A 162 10.76 5.96 -20.13
N ASP A 163 11.04 5.46 -21.33
CA ASP A 163 10.56 6.06 -22.58
C ASP A 163 9.04 5.99 -22.71
N HIS A 164 8.44 4.84 -22.37
CA HIS A 164 7.00 4.67 -22.38
C HIS A 164 6.31 5.53 -21.30
N LEU A 165 6.92 5.65 -20.11
CA LEU A 165 6.42 6.55 -19.06
C LEU A 165 6.43 8.00 -19.53
N GLN A 166 7.51 8.46 -20.18
CA GLN A 166 7.59 9.83 -20.69
C GLN A 166 6.62 10.07 -21.84
N ALA A 167 6.47 9.11 -22.76
CA ALA A 167 5.48 9.19 -23.83
C ALA A 167 4.06 9.31 -23.27
N LEU A 168 3.72 8.52 -22.24
CA LEU A 168 2.42 8.58 -21.58
C LEU A 168 2.19 9.89 -20.83
N LYS A 169 3.19 10.37 -20.07
CA LYS A 169 3.14 11.66 -19.37
C LYS A 169 2.89 12.83 -20.33
N ARG A 170 3.65 12.89 -21.42
CA ARG A 170 3.50 13.91 -22.46
C ARG A 170 2.12 13.86 -23.09
N ALA A 171 1.67 12.67 -23.49
CA ALA A 171 0.35 12.52 -24.11
C ALA A 171 -0.80 12.93 -23.18
N LEU A 172 -0.72 12.61 -21.88
CA LEU A 172 -1.74 13.04 -20.91
C LEU A 172 -1.69 14.56 -20.64
N HIS A 173 -0.50 15.15 -20.69
CA HIS A 173 -0.33 16.60 -20.57
C HIS A 173 -0.93 17.34 -21.77
N GLU A 174 -0.60 16.92 -22.99
CA GLU A 174 -1.15 17.50 -24.23
C GLU A 174 -2.68 17.41 -24.31
N ARG A 175 -3.27 16.43 -23.61
CA ARG A 175 -4.73 16.24 -23.48
C ARG A 175 -5.36 16.95 -22.29
N GLY A 176 -4.57 17.63 -21.45
CA GLY A 176 -5.07 18.34 -20.28
C GLY A 176 -5.44 17.44 -19.09
N HIS A 177 -5.11 16.15 -19.11
CA HIS A 177 -5.49 15.20 -18.07
C HIS A 177 -4.47 15.10 -16.91
N SER A 178 -3.36 15.83 -16.94
CA SER A 178 -2.32 15.74 -15.90
C SER A 178 -2.84 15.94 -14.47
N HIS A 179 -3.85 16.79 -14.29
CA HIS A 179 -4.43 17.08 -12.96
C HIS A 179 -5.29 15.94 -12.40
N ARG A 180 -5.66 14.95 -13.22
CA ARG A 180 -6.50 13.79 -12.84
C ARG A 180 -5.67 12.53 -12.60
N VAL A 181 -4.35 12.65 -12.58
CA VAL A 181 -3.44 11.50 -12.56
C VAL A 181 -2.47 11.59 -11.40
N LEU A 182 -2.41 10.53 -10.60
CA LEU A 182 -1.33 10.29 -9.64
C LEU A 182 -0.37 9.24 -10.19
N TRP A 183 0.93 9.52 -10.10
CA TRP A 183 1.98 8.61 -10.53
C TRP A 183 2.55 7.86 -9.33
N TYR A 184 2.74 6.56 -9.48
CA TYR A 184 3.31 5.68 -8.45
C TYR A 184 4.24 4.62 -9.07
N PRO A 185 5.31 4.18 -8.39
CA PRO A 185 6.01 4.95 -7.36
C PRO A 185 6.53 6.30 -7.89
#